data_AF-A0A0E0FM85-F1
#
_entry.id   AF-A0A0E0FM85-F1
#
_cell.length_a   1.000
_cell.length_b   1.000
_cell.length_c   1.000
_cell.angle_alpha   90.00
_cell.angle_beta   90.00
_cell.angle_gamma   90.00
#
_symmetry.space_group_name_H-M   'P 1'
#
loop_
_entity.id
_entity.type
_entity.pdbx_description
1 polymer ?
#
loop_
_entity_poly.entity_id
_entity_poly.type
_entity_poly.pdbx_seq_one_letter_code
_entity_poly.pdbx_strand_id
1 'polypeptide(L)'
;MRNAVAAAARRAAPPPLLPPVRLSRSPCYPHQVFLPLQPYPGHRPPALLTAYANAGLPAAASRLFDEMPARDAVAWNARPGTAAYAFRGMATARFAPTAATLCTMALRPGCCVENSRSFMDAFLILGRIELNGIALTCALTACSATANLMYSMLVQCKAVRHGSTSQTILCNALIDMYAKCGRTMAARIVFDQMVCRNVVSWSSMIDAYSCHGHGEAALGLFKRMKKVAPVVLPNEVTFLAVLSACGQSGLVDEGGAMLHLMKRQYGINPGPEHYACFIDLLGRAGQNDEAWYLYCSFIITRSELSGSICVAMLNACKANMDVLRGNKVALHLLEVDPENPGSHVLISNFHAVARQWSESDEPRRIILDKGSLGVQLIDFNSWY
;
A
#
# COMPACT_ATOMS: atom_id res chain seq x y z
N MET A 1 -68.95 -2.86 57.32
CA MET A 1 -68.11 -1.82 57.95
C MET A 1 -67.42 -1.06 56.83
N ARG A 2 -68.00 0.03 56.31
CA ARG A 2 -67.79 1.42 56.76
C ARG A 2 -66.31 1.80 56.90
N ASN A 3 -65.89 2.69 55.99
CA ASN A 3 -65.01 3.87 56.18
C ASN A 3 -63.53 3.56 56.48
N ALA A 4 -62.50 4.23 55.96
CA ALA A 4 -62.29 5.41 55.12
C ALA A 4 -60.89 5.20 54.48
N VAL A 5 -60.46 5.80 53.37
CA VAL A 5 -60.35 7.23 53.08
C VAL A 5 -60.24 7.38 51.56
N ALA A 6 -61.06 8.27 51.00
CA ALA A 6 -60.91 8.81 49.67
C ALA A 6 -60.05 10.09 49.72
N ALA A 7 -59.09 10.24 48.81
CA ALA A 7 -58.71 11.55 48.26
C ALA A 7 -57.80 11.42 47.03
N ALA A 8 -58.31 11.97 45.91
CA ALA A 8 -57.58 12.62 44.83
C ALA A 8 -56.66 11.81 43.90
N ALA A 9 -57.27 11.08 42.95
CA ALA A 9 -56.67 10.82 41.64
C ALA A 9 -57.14 11.90 40.64
N ARG A 10 -56.29 12.88 40.31
CA ARG A 10 -56.49 13.76 39.15
C ARG A 10 -55.62 13.28 37.99
N ARG A 11 -56.30 13.03 36.87
CA ARG A 11 -55.77 12.69 35.54
C ARG A 11 -54.77 13.77 35.06
N ALA A 12 -53.57 13.34 34.67
CA ALA A 12 -52.68 14.12 33.80
C ALA A 12 -52.75 13.52 32.38
N ALA A 13 -53.04 14.36 31.39
CA ALA A 13 -53.15 13.99 29.99
C ALA A 13 -51.77 13.70 29.37
N PRO A 14 -51.67 12.80 28.37
CA PRO A 14 -50.44 12.52 27.65
C PRO A 14 -50.00 13.72 26.78
N PRO A 15 -48.69 13.93 26.58
CA PRO A 15 -48.16 15.04 25.78
C PRO A 15 -48.52 14.88 24.28
N PRO A 16 -48.68 15.99 23.54
CA PRO A 16 -49.10 15.95 22.14
C PRO A 16 -48.00 15.39 21.22
N LEU A 17 -48.43 14.54 20.29
CA LEU A 17 -47.63 14.00 19.19
C LEU A 17 -47.19 15.14 18.24
N LEU A 18 -45.89 15.27 18.01
CA LEU A 18 -45.33 16.18 17.02
C LEU A 18 -45.80 15.78 15.60
N PRO A 19 -46.15 16.75 14.73
CA PRO A 19 -46.61 16.48 13.37
C PRO A 19 -45.46 16.01 12.45
N PRO A 20 -45.78 15.29 11.35
CA PRO A 20 -44.78 14.71 10.46
C PRO A 20 -43.99 15.80 9.73
N VAL A 21 -42.66 15.71 9.81
CA VAL A 21 -41.73 16.57 9.04
C VAL A 21 -41.88 16.23 7.56
N ARG A 22 -42.48 17.14 6.80
CA ARG A 22 -42.42 17.11 5.33
C ARG A 22 -40.96 17.31 4.91
N LEU A 23 -40.37 16.34 4.22
CA LEU A 23 -39.14 16.51 3.46
C LEU A 23 -39.42 17.53 2.33
N SER A 24 -39.17 18.81 2.60
CA SER A 24 -39.07 19.81 1.56
C SER A 24 -37.81 19.53 0.75
N ARG A 25 -37.97 19.31 -0.55
CA ARG A 25 -36.89 19.26 -1.53
C ARG A 25 -36.00 20.50 -1.33
N SER A 26 -34.75 20.29 -0.94
CA SER A 26 -33.77 21.38 -0.86
C SER A 26 -33.46 21.88 -2.28
N PRO A 27 -33.43 23.21 -2.50
CA PRO A 27 -33.10 23.78 -3.79
C PRO A 27 -31.61 23.63 -4.08
N CYS A 28 -31.28 23.42 -5.36
CA CYS A 28 -29.92 23.50 -5.89
C CYS A 28 -29.28 24.83 -5.44
N TYR A 29 -28.23 24.76 -4.62
CA TYR A 29 -27.37 25.92 -4.36
C TYR A 29 -26.18 25.88 -5.32
N PRO A 30 -26.00 26.90 -6.18
CA PRO A 30 -24.78 27.08 -6.95
C PRO A 30 -23.69 27.67 -6.06
N HIS A 31 -22.44 27.23 -6.28
CA HIS A 31 -21.20 27.83 -5.76
C HIS A 31 -21.14 28.08 -4.23
N GLN A 32 -20.82 27.06 -3.44
CA GLN A 32 -20.22 27.28 -2.12
C GLN A 32 -18.80 27.84 -2.31
N VAL A 33 -18.68 29.15 -2.09
CA VAL A 33 -17.44 29.80 -1.70
C VAL A 33 -17.01 29.16 -0.37
N PHE A 34 -15.90 28.42 -0.37
CA PHE A 34 -15.24 27.98 0.86
C PHE A 34 -14.83 29.22 1.66
N LEU A 35 -15.54 29.50 2.75
CA LEU A 35 -15.08 30.42 3.79
C LEU A 35 -13.79 29.86 4.41
N PRO A 36 -12.77 30.70 4.70
CA PRO A 36 -11.53 30.23 5.30
C PRO A 36 -11.82 29.73 6.72
N LEU A 37 -11.43 28.48 6.99
CA LEU A 37 -11.39 27.93 8.34
C LEU A 37 -10.40 28.77 9.15
N GLN A 38 -10.89 29.66 10.01
CA GLN A 38 -10.02 30.28 11.00
C GLN A 38 -9.42 29.19 11.90
N PRO A 39 -8.10 29.19 12.14
CA PRO A 39 -7.46 28.15 12.93
C PRO A 39 -7.96 28.22 14.39
N TYR A 40 -8.55 27.12 14.86
CA TYR A 40 -8.84 26.91 16.29
C TYR A 40 -7.55 27.07 17.12
N PRO A 41 -7.59 27.72 18.31
CA PRO A 41 -6.41 28.16 19.08
C PRO A 41 -5.60 27.03 19.75
N GLY A 42 -5.68 25.79 19.26
CA GLY A 42 -5.00 24.63 19.83
C GLY A 42 -4.21 23.77 18.83
N HIS A 43 -4.27 24.03 17.52
CA HIS A 43 -3.50 23.26 16.53
C HIS A 43 -2.30 24.06 16.04
N ARG A 44 -1.10 23.51 16.24
CA ARG A 44 0.13 24.08 15.67
C ARG A 44 -0.02 24.08 14.14
N PRO A 45 -0.03 25.25 13.46
CA PRO A 45 -0.22 25.32 12.00
C PRO A 45 0.71 24.39 11.18
N PRO A 46 1.99 24.16 11.55
CA PRO A 46 2.85 23.20 10.85
C PRO A 46 2.40 21.73 10.95
N ALA A 47 1.76 21.33 12.06
CA ALA A 47 1.26 19.97 12.24
C ALA A 47 0.03 19.70 11.35
N LEU A 48 -0.88 20.69 11.26
CA LEU A 48 -2.04 20.62 10.38
C LEU A 48 -1.61 20.63 8.91
N LEU A 49 -0.60 21.43 8.56
CA LEU A 49 0.00 21.42 7.22
C LEU A 49 0.58 20.05 6.87
N THR A 50 1.28 19.43 7.82
CA THR A 50 1.83 18.07 7.65
C THR A 50 0.71 17.05 7.45
N ALA A 51 -0.38 17.16 8.20
CA ALA A 51 -1.54 16.28 8.08
C ALA A 51 -2.22 16.41 6.71
N TYR A 52 -2.51 17.63 6.24
CA TYR A 52 -3.12 17.83 4.92
C TYR A 52 -2.25 17.32 3.78
N ALA A 53 -0.95 17.55 3.86
CA ALA A 53 -0.05 17.11 2.82
C ALA A 53 0.26 15.60 2.90
N ASN A 54 0.06 14.93 4.05
CA ASN A 54 0.07 13.47 4.15
C ASN A 54 -1.25 12.84 3.68
N ALA A 55 -2.36 13.55 3.82
CA ALA A 55 -3.69 13.13 3.35
C ALA A 55 -3.89 13.32 1.83
N GLY A 56 -2.86 13.72 1.08
CA GLY A 56 -2.97 13.93 -0.37
C GLY A 56 -3.81 15.14 -0.77
N LEU A 57 -3.91 16.18 0.08
CA LEU A 57 -4.67 17.40 -0.17
C LEU A 57 -3.73 18.61 -0.46
N PRO A 58 -3.04 18.64 -1.61
CA PRO A 58 -1.99 19.64 -1.89
C PRO A 58 -2.53 21.07 -1.99
N ALA A 59 -3.77 21.26 -2.46
CA ALA A 59 -4.38 22.58 -2.54
C ALA A 59 -4.68 23.17 -1.15
N ALA A 60 -5.22 22.36 -0.24
CA ALA A 60 -5.52 22.77 1.13
C ALA A 60 -4.24 23.08 1.92
N ALA A 61 -3.23 22.23 1.79
CA ALA A 61 -1.93 22.46 2.39
C ALA A 61 -1.21 23.69 1.82
N SER A 62 -1.29 23.95 0.52
CA SER A 62 -0.67 25.17 -0.07
C SER A 62 -1.32 26.45 0.46
N ARG A 63 -2.65 26.50 0.53
CA ARG A 63 -3.39 27.63 1.12
C ARG A 63 -3.00 27.86 2.58
N LEU A 64 -2.99 26.78 3.38
CA LEU A 64 -2.60 26.86 4.78
C LEU A 64 -1.17 27.40 4.93
N PHE A 65 -0.22 26.95 4.10
CA PHE A 65 1.16 27.43 4.12
C PHE A 65 1.28 28.93 3.78
N ASP A 66 0.51 29.39 2.79
CA ASP A 66 0.54 30.78 2.35
C ASP A 66 -0.02 31.72 3.42
N GLU A 67 -1.05 31.26 4.17
CA GLU A 67 -1.66 31.97 5.31
C GLU A 67 -0.81 31.98 6.59
N MET A 68 0.28 31.19 6.68
CA MET A 68 1.12 31.14 7.89
C MET A 68 1.89 32.46 8.10
N PRO A 69 1.73 33.14 9.26
CA PRO A 69 2.42 34.40 9.55
C PRO A 69 3.92 34.21 9.83
N ALA A 70 4.31 33.02 10.30
CA ALA A 70 5.70 32.61 10.48
C ALA A 70 5.86 31.17 9.97
N ARG A 71 6.88 30.95 9.15
CA ARG A 71 7.18 29.65 8.53
C ARG A 71 8.49 29.15 9.09
N ASP A 72 8.42 28.11 9.91
CA ASP A 72 9.59 27.42 10.43
C ASP A 72 10.03 26.30 9.47
N ALA A 73 11.11 25.60 9.82
CA ALA A 73 11.61 24.48 9.02
C ALA A 73 10.53 23.38 8.83
N VAL A 74 9.68 23.15 9.83
CA VAL A 74 8.61 22.13 9.75
C VAL A 74 7.55 22.53 8.72
N ALA A 75 7.13 23.79 8.71
CA ALA A 75 6.20 24.31 7.73
C ALA A 75 6.77 24.22 6.30
N TRP A 76 8.03 24.59 6.13
CA TRP A 76 8.72 24.48 4.84
C TRP A 76 8.89 23.02 4.38
N ASN A 77 9.15 22.08 5.29
CA ASN A 77 9.23 20.65 4.99
C ASN A 77 7.86 20.07 4.60
N ALA A 78 6.78 20.61 5.17
CA ALA A 78 5.43 20.13 4.98
C ALA A 78 4.72 20.75 3.77
N ARG A 79 5.32 21.72 3.08
CA ARG A 79 4.71 22.38 1.93
C ARG A 79 4.57 21.42 0.72
N PRO A 80 3.38 21.31 0.11
CA PRO A 80 3.21 20.62 -1.17
C PRO A 80 3.90 21.38 -2.31
N GLY A 81 4.58 20.67 -3.21
CA GLY A 81 5.21 21.26 -4.39
C GLY A 81 6.60 20.69 -4.68
N THR A 82 7.33 21.33 -5.60
CA THR A 82 8.68 20.88 -5.97
C THR A 82 9.65 21.10 -4.82
N ALA A 83 10.50 20.10 -4.57
CA ALA A 83 11.56 20.16 -3.57
C ALA A 83 12.46 21.39 -3.78
N ALA A 84 12.75 21.71 -5.05
CA ALA A 84 13.46 22.91 -5.47
C ALA A 84 12.89 24.22 -4.90
N TYR A 85 11.56 24.37 -4.93
CA TYR A 85 10.90 25.60 -4.52
C TYR A 85 10.89 25.76 -3.00
N ALA A 86 10.66 24.66 -2.26
CA ALA A 86 10.79 24.67 -0.81
C ALA A 86 12.23 24.97 -0.37
N PHE A 87 13.24 24.39 -1.04
CA PHE A 87 14.64 24.67 -0.71
C PHE A 87 15.06 26.12 -0.99
N ARG A 88 14.65 26.69 -2.13
CA ARG A 88 14.88 28.12 -2.40
C ARG A 88 14.19 29.00 -1.36
N GLY A 89 12.96 28.65 -0.99
CA GLY A 89 12.21 29.34 0.05
C GLY A 89 12.88 29.28 1.42
N MET A 90 13.36 28.11 1.85
CA MET A 90 14.13 27.94 3.08
C MET A 90 15.43 28.76 3.05
N ALA A 91 16.16 28.74 1.93
CA ALA A 91 17.37 29.53 1.76
C ALA A 91 17.09 31.04 1.87
N THR A 92 16.02 31.54 1.24
CA THR A 92 15.59 32.94 1.38
C THR A 92 15.14 33.27 2.81
N ALA A 93 14.54 32.30 3.50
CA ALA A 93 14.11 32.41 4.90
C ALA A 93 15.22 32.11 5.91
N ARG A 94 16.47 31.93 5.47
CA ARG A 94 17.65 31.61 6.30
C ARG A 94 17.53 30.31 7.11
N PHE A 95 16.69 29.38 6.70
CA PHE A 95 16.67 28.02 7.22
C PHE A 95 17.59 27.14 6.37
N ALA A 96 18.57 26.51 7.01
CA ALA A 96 19.42 25.52 6.35
C ALA A 96 18.58 24.26 6.08
N PRO A 97 18.54 23.75 4.84
CA PRO A 97 17.86 22.51 4.58
C PRO A 97 18.57 21.35 5.28
N THR A 98 17.78 20.47 5.90
CA THR A 98 18.32 19.33 6.66
C THR A 98 18.11 18.01 5.91
N ALA A 99 18.81 16.97 6.33
CA ALA A 99 18.53 15.59 5.93
C ALA A 99 17.04 15.22 6.07
N ALA A 100 16.41 15.66 7.17
CA ALA A 100 15.00 15.41 7.48
C ALA A 100 14.06 16.15 6.50
N THR A 101 14.42 17.37 6.09
CA THR A 101 13.73 18.10 5.03
C THR A 101 13.65 17.27 3.76
N LEU A 102 14.76 16.64 3.40
CA LEU A 102 14.84 15.81 2.21
C LEU A 102 14.02 14.53 2.31
N CYS A 103 14.12 13.82 3.44
CA CYS A 103 13.30 12.64 3.69
C CYS A 103 11.81 12.94 3.56
N THR A 104 11.37 14.08 4.11
CA THR A 104 9.96 14.46 4.11
C THR A 104 9.48 14.82 2.70
N MET A 105 10.30 15.47 1.88
CA MET A 105 9.91 15.89 0.53
C MET A 105 10.08 14.78 -0.53
N ALA A 106 11.07 13.90 -0.36
CA ALA A 106 11.39 12.86 -1.33
C ALA A 106 10.46 11.62 -1.19
N LEU A 107 9.94 11.36 0.00
CA LEU A 107 9.02 10.25 0.29
C LEU A 107 7.52 10.63 0.13
N ARG A 108 7.20 11.91 -0.09
CA ARG A 108 5.80 12.35 -0.15
C ARG A 108 5.18 12.04 -1.53
N PRO A 109 4.00 11.39 -1.57
CA PRO A 109 3.28 11.15 -2.83
C PRO A 109 3.09 12.45 -3.62
N GLY A 110 3.43 12.43 -4.92
CA GLY A 110 3.23 13.56 -5.84
C GLY A 110 4.29 14.68 -5.84
N CYS A 111 5.23 14.76 -4.88
CA CYS A 111 6.22 15.86 -4.86
C CYS A 111 7.49 15.60 -5.70
N CYS A 112 7.97 14.36 -5.74
CA CYS A 112 9.20 13.99 -6.46
C CYS A 112 8.98 13.00 -7.62
N VAL A 113 7.82 12.35 -7.68
CA VAL A 113 7.57 11.24 -8.63
C VAL A 113 7.29 11.75 -10.05
N GLU A 114 6.77 12.98 -10.21
CA GLU A 114 6.22 13.43 -11.50
C GLU A 114 7.12 14.43 -12.26
N ASN A 115 8.20 14.95 -11.66
CA ASN A 115 8.97 16.03 -12.29
C ASN A 115 10.50 15.87 -12.13
N SER A 116 11.15 15.34 -13.15
CA SER A 116 12.60 15.09 -13.22
C SER A 116 13.47 16.33 -12.94
N ARG A 117 12.97 17.54 -13.27
CA ARG A 117 13.62 18.82 -12.97
C ARG A 117 13.60 19.18 -11.48
N SER A 118 12.50 18.88 -10.78
CA SER A 118 12.38 19.08 -9.32
C SER A 118 13.39 18.21 -8.58
N PHE A 119 13.57 16.98 -9.06
CA PHE A 119 14.56 16.04 -8.53
C PHE A 119 15.99 16.55 -8.78
N MET A 120 16.29 17.05 -9.98
CA MET A 120 17.60 17.61 -10.33
C MET A 120 17.99 18.80 -9.43
N ASP A 121 17.08 19.75 -9.24
CA ASP A 121 17.30 20.93 -8.39
C ASP A 121 17.51 20.54 -6.92
N ALA A 122 16.71 19.59 -6.40
CA ALA A 122 16.93 19.02 -5.07
C ALA A 122 18.31 18.36 -4.95
N PHE A 123 18.76 17.67 -6.01
CA PHE A 123 20.05 17.00 -6.07
C PHE A 123 21.25 17.95 -6.17
N LEU A 124 21.12 19.06 -6.89
CA LEU A 124 22.14 20.10 -6.94
C LEU A 124 22.31 20.79 -5.58
N ILE A 125 21.21 20.94 -4.84
CA ILE A 125 21.21 21.47 -3.47
C ILE A 125 21.82 20.45 -2.50
N LEU A 126 21.52 19.15 -2.67
CA LEU A 126 22.18 18.03 -1.97
C LEU A 126 23.70 18.03 -2.13
N GLY A 127 24.21 18.47 -3.29
CA GLY A 127 25.65 18.58 -3.55
C GLY A 127 26.38 19.49 -2.55
N ARG A 128 25.69 20.47 -1.96
CA ARG A 128 26.25 21.50 -1.08
C ARG A 128 26.11 21.21 0.42
N ILE A 129 25.48 20.11 0.80
CA ILE A 129 25.19 19.74 2.20
C ILE A 129 25.92 18.44 2.56
N GLU A 130 26.44 18.32 3.78
CA GLU A 130 26.94 17.06 4.31
C GLU A 130 25.75 16.11 4.56
N LEU A 131 25.75 14.97 3.87
CA LEU A 131 24.67 13.99 3.99
C LEU A 131 25.07 12.93 5.00
N ASN A 132 24.27 12.82 6.07
CA ASN A 132 24.35 11.70 6.99
C ASN A 132 23.67 10.45 6.38
N GLY A 133 23.89 9.28 6.99
CA GLY A 133 23.37 8.00 6.49
C GLY A 133 21.85 7.97 6.29
N ILE A 134 21.10 8.69 7.12
CA ILE A 134 19.63 8.82 7.01
C ILE A 134 19.25 9.60 5.74
N ALA A 135 19.90 10.74 5.48
CA ALA A 135 19.66 11.54 4.26
C ALA A 135 19.93 10.73 2.99
N LEU A 136 21.05 9.99 3.00
CA LEU A 136 21.45 9.13 1.89
C LEU A 136 20.44 8.01 1.65
N THR A 137 19.96 7.38 2.72
CA THR A 137 18.92 6.34 2.66
C THR A 137 17.64 6.88 2.05
N CYS A 138 17.15 8.04 2.52
CA CYS A 138 15.95 8.67 1.97
C CYS A 138 16.09 9.07 0.49
N ALA A 139 17.25 9.61 0.10
CA ALA A 139 17.53 9.94 -1.29
C ALA A 139 17.52 8.70 -2.18
N LEU A 140 18.06 7.57 -1.71
CA LEU A 140 17.99 6.29 -2.41
C LEU A 140 16.56 5.75 -2.51
N THR A 141 15.75 5.85 -1.45
CA THR A 141 14.33 5.43 -1.51
C THR A 141 13.55 6.24 -2.56
N ALA A 142 13.83 7.53 -2.69
CA ALA A 142 13.22 8.35 -3.74
C ALA A 142 13.72 8.00 -5.15
N CYS A 143 15.01 7.69 -5.31
CA CYS A 143 15.55 7.16 -6.56
C CYS A 143 14.91 5.80 -6.92
N SER A 144 14.68 4.95 -5.91
CA SER A 144 14.04 3.65 -6.04
C SER A 144 12.59 3.79 -6.53
N ALA A 145 11.81 4.71 -5.95
CA ALA A 145 10.43 4.99 -6.35
C ALA A 145 10.30 5.53 -7.80
N THR A 146 11.34 6.15 -8.34
CA THR A 146 11.38 6.71 -9.70
C THR A 146 12.19 5.88 -10.69
N ALA A 147 12.76 4.75 -10.23
CA ALA A 147 13.70 3.92 -10.99
C ALA A 147 14.83 4.72 -11.69
N ASN A 148 15.31 5.81 -11.05
CA ASN A 148 16.30 6.70 -11.67
C ASN A 148 17.74 6.32 -11.33
N LEU A 149 18.34 5.52 -12.21
CA LEU A 149 19.69 4.98 -12.05
C LEU A 149 20.80 6.06 -12.05
N MET A 150 20.62 7.15 -12.81
CA MET A 150 21.65 8.19 -12.90
C MET A 150 21.87 8.88 -11.55
N TYR A 151 20.77 9.27 -10.89
CA TYR A 151 20.88 9.95 -9.60
C TYR A 151 21.28 9.00 -8.48
N SER A 152 20.86 7.73 -8.55
CA SER A 152 21.25 6.78 -7.53
C SER A 152 22.75 6.50 -7.51
N MET A 153 23.41 6.47 -8.67
CA MET A 153 24.87 6.41 -8.76
C MET A 153 25.54 7.62 -8.11
N LEU A 154 24.99 8.82 -8.28
CA LEU A 154 25.52 10.03 -7.63
C LEU A 154 25.37 9.96 -6.10
N VAL A 155 24.22 9.48 -5.59
CA VAL A 155 24.02 9.26 -4.14
C VAL A 155 25.03 8.25 -3.62
N GLN A 156 25.23 7.14 -4.33
CA GLN A 156 26.19 6.12 -3.96
C GLN A 156 27.63 6.66 -3.93
N CYS A 157 28.05 7.42 -4.95
CA CYS A 157 29.37 8.05 -4.97
C CYS A 157 29.58 8.93 -3.73
N LYS A 158 28.54 9.67 -3.31
CA LYS A 158 28.60 10.48 -2.09
C LYS A 158 28.64 9.62 -0.83
N ALA A 159 27.85 8.54 -0.76
CA ALA A 159 27.88 7.59 0.34
C ALA A 159 29.26 6.94 0.54
N VAL A 160 29.92 6.54 -0.55
CA VAL A 160 31.27 5.96 -0.54
C VAL A 160 32.29 6.98 -0.03
N ARG A 161 32.25 8.22 -0.52
CA ARG A 161 33.18 9.29 -0.09
C ARG A 161 33.08 9.60 1.40
N HIS A 162 31.89 9.49 1.98
CA HIS A 162 31.67 9.72 3.41
C HIS A 162 31.78 8.45 4.27
N GLY A 163 32.28 7.33 3.72
CA GLY A 163 32.46 6.07 4.46
C GLY A 163 31.15 5.47 5.03
N SER A 164 29.99 5.87 4.49
CA SER A 164 28.68 5.47 5.01
C SER A 164 28.22 4.10 4.51
N THR A 165 28.98 3.48 3.60
CA THR A 165 28.70 2.13 3.05
C THR A 165 28.88 1.00 4.05
N SER A 166 29.40 1.27 5.25
CA SER A 166 29.43 0.32 6.36
C SER A 166 28.07 0.14 7.05
N GLN A 167 27.13 1.06 6.82
CA GLN A 167 25.82 1.05 7.47
C GLN A 167 24.87 0.07 6.76
N THR A 168 24.44 -0.98 7.45
CA THR A 168 23.51 -2.00 6.92
C THR A 168 22.21 -1.38 6.37
N ILE A 169 21.68 -0.34 7.00
CA ILE A 169 20.48 0.38 6.54
C ILE A 169 20.70 0.96 5.14
N LEU A 170 21.84 1.60 4.91
CA LEU A 170 22.16 2.21 3.63
C LEU A 170 22.38 1.15 2.55
N CYS A 171 23.06 0.05 2.88
CA CYS A 171 23.23 -1.08 1.96
C CYS A 171 21.88 -1.70 1.56
N ASN A 172 20.94 -1.86 2.50
CA ASN A 172 19.61 -2.37 2.21
C ASN A 172 18.85 -1.44 1.25
N ALA A 173 18.97 -0.11 1.42
CA ALA A 173 18.39 0.87 0.50
C ALA A 173 19.05 0.85 -0.89
N LEU A 174 20.36 0.61 -0.96
CA LEU A 174 21.07 0.42 -2.23
C LEU A 174 20.60 -0.84 -2.96
N ILE A 175 20.41 -1.95 -2.24
CA ILE A 175 19.88 -3.21 -2.80
C ILE A 175 18.49 -2.98 -3.40
N ASP A 176 17.57 -2.37 -2.64
CA ASP A 176 16.21 -2.06 -3.10
C ASP A 176 16.23 -1.13 -4.34
N MET A 177 17.02 -0.05 -4.29
CA MET A 177 17.14 0.88 -5.41
C MET A 177 17.66 0.18 -6.68
N TYR A 178 18.73 -0.60 -6.57
CA TYR A 178 19.28 -1.30 -7.73
C TYR A 178 18.33 -2.34 -8.29
N ALA A 179 17.59 -3.04 -7.41
CA ALA A 179 16.54 -3.96 -7.82
C ALA A 179 15.47 -3.21 -8.63
N LYS A 180 14.88 -2.12 -8.11
CA LYS A 180 13.85 -1.36 -8.83
C LYS A 180 14.35 -0.73 -10.14
N CYS A 181 15.65 -0.50 -10.28
CA CYS A 181 16.28 -0.03 -11.53
C CYS A 181 16.61 -1.15 -12.54
N GLY A 182 16.23 -2.41 -12.28
CA GLY A 182 16.56 -3.53 -13.17
C GLY A 182 18.02 -3.99 -13.10
N ARG A 183 18.76 -3.59 -12.07
CA ARG A 183 20.21 -3.86 -11.91
C ARG A 183 20.47 -4.88 -10.80
N THR A 184 19.87 -6.06 -10.92
CA THR A 184 19.93 -7.14 -9.91
C THR A 184 21.36 -7.59 -9.59
N MET A 185 22.27 -7.59 -10.58
CA MET A 185 23.68 -7.90 -10.34
C MET A 185 24.39 -6.84 -9.48
N ALA A 186 24.07 -5.56 -9.67
CA ALA A 186 24.63 -4.50 -8.83
C ALA A 186 24.10 -4.60 -7.39
N ALA A 187 22.80 -4.89 -7.23
CA ALA A 187 22.21 -5.20 -5.93
C ALA A 187 22.94 -6.38 -5.27
N ARG A 188 23.26 -7.43 -6.04
CA ARG A 188 23.99 -8.59 -5.52
C ARG A 188 25.42 -8.27 -5.09
N ILE A 189 26.14 -7.43 -5.83
CA ILE A 189 27.48 -6.98 -5.46
C ILE A 189 27.43 -6.23 -4.13
N VAL A 190 26.48 -5.30 -3.96
CA VAL A 190 26.29 -4.59 -2.69
C VAL A 190 26.03 -5.58 -1.58
N PHE A 191 25.10 -6.52 -1.78
CA PHE A 191 24.79 -7.56 -0.81
C PHE A 191 26.02 -8.39 -0.43
N ASP A 192 26.84 -8.82 -1.38
CA ASP A 192 28.03 -9.65 -1.14
C ASP A 192 29.17 -8.88 -0.45
N GLN A 193 29.23 -7.55 -0.58
CA GLN A 193 30.21 -6.69 0.08
C GLN A 193 29.85 -6.33 1.54
N MET A 194 28.62 -6.58 1.98
CA MET A 194 28.19 -6.28 3.35
C MET A 194 28.97 -7.11 4.38
N VAL A 195 29.52 -6.45 5.40
CA VAL A 195 30.18 -7.13 6.53
C VAL A 195 29.13 -7.79 7.42
N CYS A 196 28.09 -7.04 7.79
CA CYS A 196 26.97 -7.51 8.61
C CYS A 196 25.68 -7.48 7.78
N ARG A 197 24.99 -8.63 7.74
CA ARG A 197 23.68 -8.79 7.07
C ARG A 197 22.63 -9.13 8.10
N ASN A 198 21.53 -8.38 8.12
CA ASN A 198 20.38 -8.69 8.95
C ASN A 198 19.25 -9.29 8.12
N VAL A 199 18.12 -9.65 8.75
CA VAL A 199 16.96 -10.25 8.06
C VAL A 199 16.49 -9.40 6.88
N VAL A 200 16.53 -8.07 7.02
CA VAL A 200 16.16 -7.13 5.94
C VAL A 200 17.10 -7.24 4.75
N SER A 201 18.42 -7.34 4.97
CA SER A 201 19.39 -7.53 3.88
C SER A 201 19.10 -8.77 3.06
N TRP A 202 18.79 -9.89 3.73
CA TRP A 202 18.46 -11.15 3.09
C TRP A 202 17.12 -11.08 2.35
N SER A 203 16.07 -10.59 3.00
CA SER A 203 14.74 -10.50 2.40
C SER A 203 14.73 -9.56 1.19
N SER A 204 15.40 -8.39 1.26
CA SER A 204 15.49 -7.46 0.14
C SER A 204 16.21 -8.04 -1.07
N MET A 205 17.26 -8.85 -0.88
CA MET A 205 17.96 -9.49 -1.99
C MET A 205 17.18 -10.68 -2.57
N ILE A 206 16.46 -11.44 -1.76
CA ILE A 206 15.55 -12.50 -2.21
C ILE A 206 14.41 -11.88 -3.04
N ASP A 207 13.81 -10.80 -2.55
CA ASP A 207 12.78 -10.04 -3.26
C ASP A 207 13.30 -9.45 -4.59
N ALA A 208 14.52 -8.91 -4.58
CA ALA A 208 15.17 -8.46 -5.81
C ALA A 208 15.30 -9.56 -6.86
N TYR A 209 15.61 -10.79 -6.48
CA TYR A 209 15.61 -11.93 -7.41
C TYR A 209 14.19 -12.32 -7.85
N SER A 210 13.23 -12.30 -6.94
CA SER A 210 11.81 -12.57 -7.21
C SER A 210 11.25 -11.65 -8.31
N CYS A 211 11.39 -10.33 -8.15
CA CYS A 211 10.86 -9.33 -9.10
C CYS A 211 11.44 -9.42 -10.51
N HIS A 212 12.59 -10.08 -10.68
CA HIS A 212 13.29 -10.22 -11.97
C HIS A 212 13.24 -11.64 -12.53
N GLY A 213 12.37 -12.51 -12.00
CA GLY A 213 12.18 -13.88 -12.51
C GLY A 213 13.35 -14.81 -12.24
N HIS A 214 14.16 -14.53 -11.21
CA HIS A 214 15.31 -15.34 -10.83
C HIS A 214 15.00 -16.24 -9.62
N GLY A 215 13.92 -17.03 -9.68
CA GLY A 215 13.45 -17.81 -8.52
C GLY A 215 14.44 -18.84 -7.99
N GLU A 216 15.17 -19.52 -8.86
CA GLU A 216 16.23 -20.45 -8.45
C GLU A 216 17.34 -19.76 -7.66
N ALA A 217 17.74 -18.55 -8.08
CA ALA A 217 18.72 -17.75 -7.35
C ALA A 217 18.16 -17.28 -5.99
N ALA A 218 16.87 -16.93 -5.93
CA ALA A 218 16.19 -16.57 -4.69
C ALA A 218 16.17 -17.76 -3.69
N LEU A 219 15.80 -18.96 -4.15
CA LEU A 219 15.82 -20.19 -3.35
C LEU A 219 17.24 -20.56 -2.92
N GLY A 220 18.22 -20.43 -3.81
CA GLY A 220 19.63 -20.62 -3.49
C GLY A 220 20.10 -19.66 -2.39
N LEU A 221 19.66 -18.41 -2.43
CA LEU A 221 19.99 -17.42 -1.41
C LEU A 221 19.27 -17.71 -0.07
N PHE A 222 18.00 -18.12 -0.10
CA PHE A 222 17.29 -18.57 1.08
C PHE A 222 17.96 -19.79 1.74
N LYS A 223 18.39 -20.78 0.94
CA LYS A 223 19.18 -21.93 1.43
C LYS A 223 20.48 -21.47 2.11
N ARG A 224 21.15 -20.43 1.59
CA ARG A 224 22.33 -19.84 2.24
C ARG A 224 21.97 -19.14 3.55
N MET A 225 20.87 -18.40 3.61
CA MET A 225 20.37 -17.77 4.84
C MET A 225 20.15 -18.82 5.94
N LYS A 226 19.53 -19.96 5.59
CA LYS A 226 19.30 -21.08 6.53
C LYS A 226 20.60 -21.63 7.12
N LYS A 227 21.69 -21.68 6.35
CA LYS A 227 23.00 -22.17 6.82
C LYS A 227 23.67 -21.25 7.83
N VAL A 228 23.25 -19.98 7.89
CA VAL A 228 23.77 -18.97 8.82
C VAL A 228 22.93 -18.92 10.11
N ALA A 229 21.82 -19.67 10.20
CA ALA A 229 21.06 -19.83 11.43
C ALA A 229 21.93 -20.43 12.56
N PRO A 230 21.74 -20.03 13.83
CA PRO A 230 20.67 -19.17 14.35
C PRO A 230 20.95 -17.65 14.28
N VAL A 231 22.04 -17.20 13.66
CA VAL A 231 22.46 -15.79 13.69
C VAL A 231 21.42 -14.87 13.04
N VAL A 232 20.84 -15.31 11.92
CA VAL A 232 19.75 -14.59 11.23
C VAL A 232 18.66 -15.59 10.87
N LEU A 233 17.46 -15.39 11.40
CA LEU A 233 16.30 -16.24 11.12
C LEU A 233 15.41 -15.59 10.05
N PRO A 234 14.85 -16.40 9.12
CA PRO A 234 13.75 -15.98 8.27
C PRO A 234 12.55 -15.49 9.09
N ASN A 235 11.88 -14.46 8.58
CA ASN A 235 10.60 -13.95 9.10
C ASN A 235 9.51 -14.05 8.03
N GLU A 236 8.29 -13.60 8.35
CA GLU A 236 7.15 -13.55 7.42
C GLU A 236 7.51 -12.91 6.07
N VAL A 237 8.15 -11.73 6.10
CA VAL A 237 8.57 -11.02 4.87
C VAL A 237 9.55 -11.84 4.04
N THR A 238 10.44 -12.59 4.67
CA THR A 238 11.38 -13.48 3.96
C THR A 238 10.64 -14.59 3.24
N PHE A 239 9.68 -15.25 3.91
CA PHE A 239 8.88 -16.32 3.30
C PHE A 239 7.99 -15.81 2.18
N LEU A 240 7.39 -14.63 2.34
CA LEU A 240 6.62 -13.98 1.28
C LEU A 240 7.48 -13.76 0.03
N ALA A 241 8.69 -13.20 0.19
CA ALA A 241 9.61 -12.96 -0.93
C ALA A 241 10.01 -14.26 -1.65
N VAL A 242 10.24 -15.36 -0.90
CA VAL A 242 10.55 -16.67 -1.50
C VAL A 242 9.33 -17.24 -2.24
N LEU A 243 8.13 -17.16 -1.66
CA LEU A 243 6.90 -17.62 -2.31
C LEU A 243 6.61 -16.86 -3.60
N SER A 244 6.78 -15.54 -3.59
CA SER A 244 6.71 -14.74 -4.81
C SER A 244 7.76 -15.20 -5.84
N ALA A 245 8.98 -15.50 -5.42
CA ALA A 245 10.01 -15.99 -6.33
C ALA A 245 9.63 -17.33 -6.99
N CYS A 246 9.02 -18.23 -6.21
CA CYS A 246 8.43 -19.46 -6.73
C CYS A 246 7.30 -19.18 -7.73
N GLY A 247 6.38 -18.27 -7.39
CA GLY A 247 5.29 -17.79 -8.25
C GLY A 247 5.75 -17.26 -9.61
N GLN A 248 6.86 -16.55 -9.64
CA GLN A 248 7.43 -15.96 -10.86
C GLN A 248 8.16 -17.00 -11.72
N SER A 249 8.56 -18.12 -11.12
CA SER A 249 9.37 -19.15 -11.78
C SER A 249 8.61 -20.47 -12.00
N GLY A 250 7.33 -20.53 -11.61
CA GLY A 250 6.51 -21.74 -11.74
C GLY A 250 6.90 -22.89 -10.81
N LEU A 251 7.59 -22.61 -9.70
CA LEU A 251 8.11 -23.61 -8.77
C LEU A 251 7.05 -24.01 -7.72
N VAL A 252 6.02 -24.74 -8.17
CA VAL A 252 4.84 -25.08 -7.36
C VAL A 252 5.20 -25.91 -6.13
N ASP A 253 5.98 -26.97 -6.31
CA ASP A 253 6.37 -27.90 -5.25
C ASP A 253 7.17 -27.18 -4.16
N GLU A 254 8.12 -26.32 -4.56
CA GLU A 254 8.90 -25.49 -3.66
C GLU A 254 8.03 -24.49 -2.92
N GLY A 255 7.06 -23.87 -3.60
CA GLY A 255 6.09 -22.96 -3.00
C GLY A 255 5.29 -23.61 -1.87
N GLY A 256 4.73 -24.79 -2.12
CA GLY A 256 3.99 -25.55 -1.10
C GLY A 256 4.89 -25.99 0.06
N ALA A 257 6.12 -26.43 -0.26
CA ALA A 257 7.12 -26.77 0.75
C ALA A 257 7.47 -25.58 1.65
N MET A 258 7.51 -24.35 1.13
CA MET A 258 7.80 -23.15 1.92
C MET A 258 6.70 -22.84 2.94
N LEU A 259 5.42 -23.00 2.59
CA LEU A 259 4.31 -22.83 3.54
C LEU A 259 4.40 -23.82 4.70
N HIS A 260 4.69 -25.09 4.41
CA HIS A 260 4.89 -26.10 5.45
C HIS A 260 6.13 -25.83 6.30
N LEU A 261 7.23 -25.42 5.67
CA LEU A 261 8.49 -25.10 6.34
C LEU A 261 8.32 -23.95 7.34
N MET A 262 7.65 -22.87 6.91
CA MET A 262 7.35 -21.68 7.69
C MET A 262 6.63 -22.04 9.01
N LYS A 263 5.61 -22.90 8.93
CA LYS A 263 4.84 -23.35 10.10
C LYS A 263 5.60 -24.35 10.97
N ARG A 264 6.18 -25.39 10.36
CA ARG A 264 6.78 -26.53 11.10
C ARG A 264 8.13 -26.19 11.74
N GLN A 265 9.01 -25.51 11.00
CA GLN A 265 10.38 -25.28 11.45
C GLN A 265 10.54 -23.92 12.14
N TYR A 266 9.82 -22.90 11.70
CA TYR A 266 9.98 -21.53 12.21
C TYR A 266 8.82 -21.07 13.11
N GLY A 267 7.75 -21.87 13.22
CA GLY A 267 6.59 -21.53 14.05
C GLY A 267 5.81 -20.30 13.55
N ILE A 268 6.02 -19.90 12.30
CA ILE A 268 5.36 -18.72 11.72
C ILE A 268 4.11 -19.19 10.98
N ASN A 269 2.95 -18.63 11.32
CA ASN A 269 1.71 -19.00 10.65
C ASN A 269 1.59 -18.26 9.31
N PRO A 270 1.31 -18.93 8.18
CA PRO A 270 1.10 -18.24 6.91
C PRO A 270 -0.10 -17.29 6.99
N GLY A 271 0.14 -16.01 6.75
CA GLY A 271 -0.91 -14.99 6.62
C GLY A 271 -1.53 -14.93 5.21
N PRO A 272 -2.57 -14.11 5.01
CA PRO A 272 -3.30 -14.02 3.74
C PRO A 272 -2.41 -13.70 2.53
N GLU A 273 -1.38 -12.86 2.69
CA GLU A 273 -0.43 -12.54 1.61
C GLU A 273 0.37 -13.75 1.13
N HIS A 274 0.69 -14.69 2.01
CA HIS A 274 1.42 -15.92 1.65
C HIS A 274 0.51 -16.85 0.83
N TYR A 275 -0.75 -16.99 1.24
CA TYR A 275 -1.73 -17.77 0.49
C TYR A 275 -2.12 -17.11 -0.83
N ALA A 276 -2.24 -15.79 -0.89
CA ALA A 276 -2.45 -15.06 -2.13
C ALA A 276 -1.32 -15.33 -3.14
N CYS A 277 -0.06 -15.28 -2.70
CA CYS A 277 1.08 -15.66 -3.55
C CYS A 277 1.01 -17.12 -4.02
N PHE A 278 0.60 -18.04 -3.14
CA PHE A 278 0.50 -19.45 -3.50
C PHE A 278 -0.66 -19.74 -4.46
N ILE A 279 -1.83 -19.10 -4.29
CA ILE A 279 -2.96 -19.17 -5.22
C ILE A 279 -2.56 -18.61 -6.58
N ASP A 280 -1.85 -17.49 -6.62
CA ASP A 280 -1.36 -16.91 -7.88
C ASP A 280 -0.35 -17.84 -8.57
N LEU A 281 0.54 -18.50 -7.83
CA LEU A 281 1.45 -19.54 -8.32
C LEU A 281 0.68 -20.72 -8.94
N LEU A 282 -0.30 -21.29 -8.22
CA LEU A 282 -1.13 -22.40 -8.72
C LEU A 282 -1.90 -21.98 -9.98
N GLY A 283 -2.47 -20.78 -9.98
CA GLY A 283 -3.17 -20.21 -11.12
C GLY A 283 -2.29 -20.07 -12.36
N ARG A 284 -1.08 -19.52 -12.21
CA ARG A 284 -0.12 -19.42 -13.33
C ARG A 284 0.36 -20.78 -13.85
N ALA A 285 0.41 -21.78 -12.97
CA ALA A 285 0.76 -23.15 -13.34
C ALA A 285 -0.42 -23.94 -13.96
N GLY A 286 -1.61 -23.33 -14.07
CA GLY A 286 -2.82 -23.98 -14.59
C GLY A 286 -3.49 -24.96 -13.62
N GLN A 287 -3.05 -25.01 -12.36
CA GLN A 287 -3.61 -25.88 -11.31
C GLN A 287 -4.84 -25.23 -10.65
N ASN A 288 -5.84 -24.89 -11.47
CA ASN A 288 -7.00 -24.12 -11.04
C ASN A 288 -7.86 -24.81 -10.00
N ASP A 289 -7.99 -26.13 -10.07
CA ASP A 289 -8.84 -26.88 -9.14
C ASP A 289 -8.25 -26.85 -7.73
N GLU A 290 -6.93 -26.94 -7.60
CA GLU A 290 -6.22 -26.83 -6.33
C GLU A 290 -6.26 -25.40 -5.78
N ALA A 291 -6.05 -24.41 -6.65
CA ALA A 291 -6.21 -22.99 -6.30
C ALA A 291 -7.64 -22.70 -5.79
N TRP A 292 -8.65 -23.25 -6.46
CA TRP A 292 -10.05 -23.10 -6.08
C TRP A 292 -10.40 -23.81 -4.77
N TYR A 293 -9.91 -25.03 -4.57
CA TYR A 293 -10.11 -25.76 -3.32
C TYR A 293 -9.54 -24.97 -2.13
N LEU A 294 -8.32 -24.47 -2.28
CA LEU A 294 -7.69 -23.62 -1.28
C LEU A 294 -8.49 -22.34 -1.05
N TYR A 295 -8.94 -21.66 -2.10
CA TYR A 295 -9.82 -20.48 -2.00
C TYR A 295 -11.14 -20.76 -1.26
N CYS A 296 -11.81 -21.88 -1.57
CA CYS A 296 -13.03 -22.32 -0.90
C CYS A 296 -12.80 -22.59 0.58
N SER A 297 -11.62 -23.09 0.97
CA SER A 297 -11.30 -23.28 2.39
C SER A 297 -11.39 -21.96 3.18
N PHE A 298 -10.95 -20.83 2.60
CA PHE A 298 -11.06 -19.51 3.23
C PHE A 298 -12.50 -18.98 3.28
N ILE A 299 -13.31 -19.27 2.26
CA ILE A 299 -14.74 -18.88 2.25
C ILE A 299 -15.48 -19.56 3.41
N ILE A 300 -15.20 -20.85 3.65
CA ILE A 300 -15.85 -21.63 4.72
C ILE A 300 -15.47 -21.07 6.09
N THR A 301 -14.19 -20.72 6.30
CA THR A 301 -13.70 -20.22 7.58
C THR A 301 -14.09 -18.76 7.85
N ARG A 302 -14.46 -17.98 6.82
CA ARG A 302 -14.88 -16.54 6.78
C ARG A 302 -13.96 -15.52 7.45
N SER A 303 -13.26 -15.83 8.54
CA SER A 303 -12.37 -14.92 9.29
C SER A 303 -11.05 -14.61 8.58
N GLU A 304 -10.71 -15.36 7.52
CA GLU A 304 -9.40 -15.28 6.85
C GLU A 304 -9.48 -14.81 5.39
N LEU A 305 -10.69 -14.58 4.85
CA LEU A 305 -10.84 -14.13 3.46
C LEU A 305 -10.46 -12.64 3.34
N SER A 306 -9.30 -12.37 2.74
CA SER A 306 -8.81 -11.02 2.46
C SER A 306 -9.03 -10.60 1.01
N GLY A 307 -8.99 -9.29 0.75
CA GLY A 307 -9.00 -8.75 -0.61
C GLY A 307 -7.84 -9.29 -1.46
N SER A 308 -6.66 -9.51 -0.86
CA SER A 308 -5.49 -10.08 -1.55
C SER A 308 -5.72 -11.51 -2.03
N ILE A 309 -6.38 -12.36 -1.25
CA ILE A 309 -6.75 -13.73 -1.66
C ILE A 309 -7.76 -13.69 -2.82
N CYS A 310 -8.77 -12.83 -2.75
CA CYS A 310 -9.74 -12.65 -3.84
C CYS A 310 -9.09 -12.13 -5.13
N VAL A 311 -8.19 -11.15 -5.02
CA VAL A 311 -7.41 -10.63 -6.16
C VAL A 311 -6.57 -11.73 -6.80
N ALA A 312 -5.87 -12.55 -6.00
CA ALA A 312 -5.06 -13.66 -6.51
C ALA A 312 -5.92 -14.70 -7.24
N MET A 313 -7.03 -15.14 -6.65
CA MET A 313 -7.93 -16.10 -7.28
C MET A 313 -8.57 -15.53 -8.56
N LEU A 314 -8.95 -14.25 -8.57
CA LEU A 314 -9.52 -13.61 -9.77
C LEU A 314 -8.49 -13.50 -10.90
N ASN A 315 -7.22 -13.23 -10.58
CA ASN A 315 -6.13 -13.28 -11.55
C ASN A 315 -5.92 -14.69 -12.10
N ALA A 316 -5.97 -15.72 -11.25
CA ALA A 316 -5.90 -17.11 -11.67
C ALA A 316 -7.06 -17.48 -12.63
N CYS A 317 -8.29 -17.11 -12.29
CA CYS A 317 -9.45 -17.31 -13.16
C CYS A 317 -9.31 -16.57 -14.50
N LYS A 318 -8.82 -15.33 -14.47
CA LYS A 318 -8.57 -14.53 -15.68
C LYS A 318 -7.51 -15.18 -16.59
N ALA A 319 -6.41 -15.65 -16.02
CA ALA A 319 -5.31 -16.27 -16.77
C ALA A 319 -5.72 -17.57 -17.46
N ASN A 320 -6.64 -18.32 -16.86
CA ASN A 320 -7.07 -19.63 -17.34
C ASN A 320 -8.49 -19.64 -17.93
N MET A 321 -9.08 -18.46 -18.17
CA MET A 321 -10.43 -18.33 -18.73
C MET A 321 -11.54 -19.05 -17.94
N ASP A 322 -11.39 -19.17 -16.62
CA ASP A 322 -12.40 -19.78 -15.74
C ASP A 322 -13.48 -18.75 -15.37
N VAL A 323 -14.41 -18.51 -16.31
CA VAL A 323 -15.44 -17.48 -16.19
C VAL A 323 -16.39 -17.77 -15.01
N LEU A 324 -16.72 -19.05 -14.79
CA LEU A 324 -17.68 -19.47 -13.76
C LEU A 324 -17.16 -19.18 -12.35
N ARG A 325 -15.92 -19.59 -12.05
CA ARG A 325 -15.31 -19.31 -10.75
C ARG A 325 -14.98 -17.82 -10.62
N GLY A 326 -14.47 -17.19 -11.67
CA GLY A 326 -14.12 -15.77 -11.65
C GLY A 326 -15.30 -14.84 -11.35
N ASN A 327 -16.51 -15.13 -11.86
CA ASN A 327 -17.71 -14.36 -11.52
C ASN A 327 -18.04 -14.44 -10.02
N LYS A 328 -17.87 -15.60 -9.39
CA LYS A 328 -18.09 -15.76 -7.93
C LYS A 328 -17.05 -14.97 -7.13
N VAL A 329 -15.78 -15.04 -7.52
CA VAL A 329 -14.69 -14.31 -6.85
C VAL A 329 -14.88 -12.80 -6.98
N ALA A 330 -15.32 -12.30 -8.14
CA ALA A 330 -15.60 -10.88 -8.34
C ALA A 330 -16.66 -10.35 -7.38
N LEU A 331 -17.70 -11.14 -7.10
CA LEU A 331 -18.72 -10.80 -6.10
C LEU A 331 -18.14 -10.75 -4.68
N HIS A 332 -17.39 -11.78 -4.28
CA HIS A 332 -16.73 -11.79 -2.96
C HIS A 332 -15.71 -10.65 -2.81
N LEU A 333 -15.01 -10.27 -3.88
CA LEU A 333 -14.06 -9.15 -3.85
C LEU A 333 -14.75 -7.81 -3.56
N LEU A 334 -15.94 -7.57 -4.14
CA LEU A 334 -16.76 -6.39 -3.87
C LEU A 334 -17.31 -6.37 -2.44
N GLU A 335 -17.53 -7.54 -1.83
CA GLU A 335 -17.98 -7.65 -0.44
C GLU A 335 -16.85 -7.39 0.55
N VAL A 336 -15.65 -7.89 0.26
CA VAL A 336 -14.49 -7.77 1.16
C VAL A 336 -13.84 -6.38 1.07
N ASP A 337 -13.78 -5.78 -0.13
CA ASP A 337 -13.08 -4.51 -0.34
C ASP A 337 -13.84 -3.59 -1.34
N PRO A 338 -14.98 -3.01 -0.92
CA PRO A 338 -15.88 -2.26 -1.80
C PRO A 338 -15.31 -0.92 -2.29
N GLU A 339 -14.42 -0.29 -1.53
CA GLU A 339 -13.92 1.06 -1.82
C GLU A 339 -12.61 1.08 -2.61
N ASN A 340 -11.92 -0.06 -2.75
CA ASN A 340 -10.63 -0.12 -3.42
C ASN A 340 -10.77 0.03 -4.96
N PRO A 341 -10.26 1.12 -5.56
CA PRO A 341 -10.35 1.34 -7.00
C PRO A 341 -9.66 0.23 -7.82
N GLY A 342 -8.60 -0.38 -7.28
CA GLY A 342 -7.87 -1.46 -7.93
C GLY A 342 -8.73 -2.72 -8.13
N SER A 343 -9.60 -3.02 -7.16
CA SER A 343 -10.55 -4.14 -7.22
C SER A 343 -11.55 -3.97 -8.37
N HIS A 344 -12.12 -2.76 -8.52
CA HIS A 344 -13.04 -2.45 -9.62
C HIS A 344 -12.39 -2.55 -10.99
N VAL A 345 -11.15 -2.05 -11.13
CA VAL A 345 -10.37 -2.16 -12.36
C VAL A 345 -10.10 -3.62 -12.71
N LEU A 346 -9.72 -4.45 -11.73
CA LEU A 346 -9.45 -5.87 -11.97
C LEU A 346 -10.70 -6.63 -12.41
N ILE A 347 -11.85 -6.40 -11.75
CA ILE A 347 -13.13 -7.02 -12.11
C ILE A 347 -13.52 -6.61 -13.54
N SER A 348 -13.40 -5.31 -13.88
CA SER A 348 -13.65 -4.82 -15.24
C SER A 348 -12.76 -5.50 -16.28
N ASN A 349 -11.46 -5.61 -15.99
CA ASN A 349 -10.50 -6.29 -16.87
C ASN A 349 -10.82 -7.77 -17.05
N PHE A 350 -11.19 -8.48 -15.98
CA PHE A 350 -11.61 -9.88 -16.05
C PHE A 350 -12.83 -10.06 -16.97
N HIS A 351 -13.87 -9.23 -16.82
CA HIS A 351 -15.05 -9.32 -17.68
C HIS A 351 -14.77 -8.90 -19.13
N ALA A 352 -13.84 -7.97 -19.38
CA ALA A 352 -13.42 -7.63 -20.73
C ALA A 352 -12.78 -8.83 -21.44
N VAL A 353 -11.91 -9.57 -20.72
CA VAL A 353 -11.30 -10.81 -21.21
C VAL A 353 -12.36 -11.90 -21.40
N ALA A 354 -13.26 -12.09 -20.44
CA ALA A 354 -14.33 -13.09 -20.55
C ALA A 354 -15.27 -12.84 -21.76
N ARG A 355 -15.58 -11.57 -22.08
CA ARG A 355 -16.42 -11.18 -23.23
C ARG A 355 -15.81 -11.46 -24.60
N GLN A 356 -14.49 -11.57 -24.70
CA GLN A 356 -13.86 -11.99 -25.96
C GLN A 356 -14.16 -13.47 -26.26
N TRP A 357 -14.63 -14.23 -25.27
CA TRP A 357 -14.90 -15.66 -25.35
C TRP A 357 -16.37 -16.03 -25.10
N SER A 358 -17.17 -15.13 -24.52
CA SER A 358 -18.61 -15.30 -24.35
C SER A 358 -19.38 -14.41 -25.33
N GLU A 359 -19.96 -15.00 -26.37
CA GLU A 359 -20.97 -14.35 -27.23
C GLU A 359 -22.30 -14.06 -26.48
N SER A 360 -22.38 -14.21 -25.14
CA SER A 360 -23.58 -13.95 -24.34
C SER A 360 -23.41 -12.82 -23.30
N ASP A 361 -24.37 -11.90 -23.29
CA ASP A 361 -24.42 -10.61 -22.58
C ASP A 361 -24.65 -10.69 -21.04
N GLU A 362 -24.65 -11.89 -20.44
CA GLU A 362 -25.00 -12.12 -19.02
C GLU A 362 -24.19 -11.30 -17.99
N PRO A 363 -22.85 -11.12 -18.12
CA PRO A 363 -22.03 -10.52 -17.05
C PRO A 363 -22.24 -9.02 -16.87
N ARG A 364 -22.80 -8.33 -17.88
CA ARG A 364 -22.98 -6.87 -17.89
C ARG A 364 -24.20 -6.46 -17.05
N ARG A 365 -25.22 -7.33 -16.96
CA ARG A 365 -26.40 -7.13 -16.10
C ARG A 365 -26.07 -7.08 -14.61
N ILE A 366 -25.16 -7.93 -14.14
CA ILE A 366 -24.82 -8.03 -12.71
C ILE A 366 -24.10 -6.78 -12.19
N ILE A 367 -23.25 -6.15 -13.01
CA ILE A 367 -22.54 -4.92 -12.65
C ILE A 367 -23.47 -3.69 -12.72
N LEU A 368 -24.37 -3.65 -13.71
CA LEU A 368 -25.29 -2.53 -13.90
C LEU A 368 -26.44 -2.51 -12.87
N ASP A 369 -26.95 -3.68 -12.46
CA ASP A 369 -27.98 -3.76 -11.41
C ASP A 369 -27.43 -3.38 -10.03
N LYS A 370 -26.15 -3.68 -9.74
CA LYS A 370 -25.53 -3.33 -8.44
C LYS A 370 -24.94 -1.91 -8.39
N GLY A 371 -24.59 -1.32 -9.53
CA GLY A 371 -24.17 0.08 -9.60
C GLY A 371 -25.29 1.10 -9.41
N SER A 372 -26.55 0.67 -9.48
CA SER A 372 -27.74 1.54 -9.43
C SER A 372 -28.64 1.33 -8.20
N LEU A 373 -28.38 0.31 -7.38
CA LEU A 373 -29.11 0.04 -6.15
C LEU A 373 -28.13 -0.12 -4.99
N GLY A 374 -28.10 0.88 -4.11
CA GLY A 374 -27.38 0.81 -2.85
C GLY A 374 -27.75 -0.43 -2.05
N VAL A 375 -26.72 -1.11 -1.56
CA VAL A 375 -26.70 -2.03 -0.40
C VAL A 375 -28.06 -2.63 -0.03
N GLN A 376 -28.41 -3.77 -0.61
CA GLN A 376 -29.29 -4.73 0.05
C GLN A 376 -28.65 -6.12 0.02
N LEU A 377 -28.38 -6.62 1.23
CA LEU A 377 -27.93 -7.96 1.56
C LEU A 377 -28.88 -8.99 0.93
N ILE A 378 -28.34 -9.93 0.15
CA ILE A 378 -29.07 -11.12 -0.27
C ILE A 378 -28.72 -12.24 0.71
N ASP A 379 -29.78 -12.82 1.26
CA ASP A 379 -29.78 -13.83 2.33
C ASP A 379 -29.22 -15.17 1.84
N PHE A 380 -28.27 -15.73 2.59
CA PHE A 380 -27.41 -16.88 2.20
C PHE A 380 -28.07 -18.26 2.37
N ASN A 381 -29.37 -18.34 2.68
CA ASN A 381 -30.02 -19.60 3.10
C ASN A 381 -30.75 -20.39 2.02
N SER A 382 -30.64 -20.05 0.73
CA SER A 382 -31.50 -20.68 -0.30
C SER A 382 -30.86 -21.77 -1.17
N TRP A 383 -29.60 -22.18 -0.96
CA TRP A 383 -28.96 -23.16 -1.85
C TRP A 383 -28.03 -24.12 -1.08
N TYR A 384 -28.64 -25.10 -0.41
CA TYR A 384 -28.02 -26.39 -0.07
C TYR A 384 -28.25 -27.41 -1.17
#